data_AF-A0A369XXR8-F1
#
_entry.id   AF-A0A369XXR8-F1
#
_cell.length_a   1.000
_cell.length_b   1.000
_cell.length_c   1.000
_cell.angle_alpha   90.00
_cell.angle_beta   90.00
_cell.angle_gamma   90.00
#
_symmetry.space_group_name_H-M   'P 1'
#
loop_
_entity.id
_entity.type
_entity.pdbx_description
1 polymer ?
#
loop_
_entity_poly.entity_id
_entity_poly.type
_entity_poly.pdbx_seq_one_letter_code
_entity_poly.pdbx_strand_id
1 'polypeptide(L)'
;MEEAEKYLRYYPDSKHSERIKNFIEVEYVRDATTIDKARVYLQKYPESRYSGKMRDFIEDEYFKEAVDIESAEKYLKFYPHGKYSLKIKEVIEDEYFKQTMTLEGAEWFLKRYPNSEYAKEKKGFIELQYSKRATTISKAEDYLKRYPKGRYSEELKKFIEEEVYKKTSTLKGTQNYLEKYPHGKYSEKLLDKKFHLIVSKKITGISIDVDETVYRYDGRGNLIEKSLEREGLHARDAKDKITYTYDENNKLITEERREQYGRKKTIYKYDIHNNLIEKYMDDSYDRWEKTTYKYNRENNMIEKSEKRSNGEWRKDKYEYNYKNQIIKETSIIGDPGNKFITVYVYNNNGRLKEERKVRFSDNMIYTYDNNGNLIKKYRDDFNWEKYTYGYNSDNQMVESSKEFRGGFYSKSAYKYDSYGNMIEEYEKGKSGYKRKEIHEYKTITLRDGYRKKEL
;
A
#
# COMPACT_ATOMS: atom_id res chain seq x y z
N MET A 1 -2.06 2.90 -97.02
CA MET A 1 -2.13 1.67 -96.19
C MET A 1 -2.93 0.58 -96.87
N GLU A 2 -4.20 0.81 -97.21
CA GLU A 2 -5.08 -0.21 -97.82
C GLU A 2 -4.55 -0.78 -99.15
N GLU A 3 -3.98 0.05 -100.02
CA GLU A 3 -3.36 -0.40 -101.27
C GLU A 3 -2.09 -1.24 -101.05
N ALA A 4 -1.30 -0.93 -100.01
CA ALA A 4 -0.10 -1.67 -99.65
C ALA A 4 -0.45 -3.05 -99.06
N GLU A 5 -1.49 -3.11 -98.21
CA GLU A 5 -2.03 -4.38 -97.71
C GLU A 5 -2.65 -5.21 -98.84
N LYS A 6 -3.37 -4.56 -99.78
CA LYS A 6 -3.92 -5.20 -100.98
C LYS A 6 -2.81 -5.79 -101.84
N TYR A 7 -1.71 -5.08 -102.05
CA TYR A 7 -0.54 -5.58 -102.79
C TYR A 7 0.03 -6.86 -102.16
N LEU A 8 0.22 -6.89 -100.83
CA LEU A 8 0.73 -8.09 -100.15
C LEU A 8 -0.22 -9.27 -100.20
N ARG A 9 -1.55 -9.05 -100.28
CA ARG A 9 -2.53 -10.13 -100.46
C ARG A 9 -2.43 -10.78 -101.85
N TYR A 10 -2.22 -9.99 -102.90
CA TYR A 10 -2.12 -10.50 -104.27
C TYR A 10 -0.73 -11.00 -104.64
N TYR A 11 0.33 -10.46 -104.02
CA TYR A 11 1.72 -10.76 -104.36
C TYR A 11 2.58 -11.00 -103.11
N PRO A 12 2.31 -12.05 -102.31
CA PRO A 12 2.99 -12.28 -101.03
C PRO A 12 4.50 -12.55 -101.16
N ASP A 13 4.95 -13.17 -102.27
CA ASP A 13 6.34 -13.58 -102.50
C ASP A 13 7.10 -12.70 -103.52
N SER A 14 6.58 -11.52 -103.82
CA SER A 14 7.26 -10.54 -104.68
C SER A 14 8.61 -10.10 -104.09
N LYS A 15 9.56 -9.76 -104.96
CA LYS A 15 10.83 -9.10 -104.57
C LYS A 15 10.64 -7.81 -103.77
N HIS A 16 9.44 -7.22 -103.80
CA HIS A 16 9.07 -6.00 -103.05
C HIS A 16 8.32 -6.28 -101.74
N SER A 17 7.90 -7.51 -101.49
CA SER A 17 7.04 -7.85 -100.35
C SER A 17 7.65 -7.47 -99.00
N GLU A 18 8.93 -7.73 -98.79
CA GLU A 18 9.60 -7.41 -97.53
C GLU A 18 9.68 -5.90 -97.28
N ARG A 19 9.95 -5.11 -98.33
CA ARG A 19 9.95 -3.64 -98.24
C ARG A 19 8.56 -3.09 -97.93
N ILE A 20 7.52 -3.70 -98.49
CA ILE A 20 6.13 -3.27 -98.27
C ILE A 20 5.65 -3.69 -96.87
N LYS A 21 6.03 -4.87 -96.37
CA LYS A 21 5.79 -5.27 -94.96
C LYS A 21 6.42 -4.28 -93.99
N ASN A 22 7.69 -3.92 -94.20
CA ASN A 22 8.39 -2.90 -93.39
C ASN A 22 7.71 -1.53 -93.47
N PHE A 23 7.24 -1.11 -94.67
CA PHE A 23 6.52 0.16 -94.83
C PHE A 23 5.21 0.18 -94.04
N ILE A 24 4.40 -0.88 -94.15
CA ILE A 24 3.13 -1.02 -93.43
C ILE A 24 3.36 -0.98 -91.93
N GLU A 25 4.36 -1.70 -91.42
CA GLU A 25 4.69 -1.70 -90.00
C GLU A 25 5.10 -0.31 -89.50
N VAL A 26 5.95 0.42 -90.24
CA VAL A 26 6.36 1.79 -89.87
C VAL A 26 5.17 2.75 -89.83
N GLU A 27 4.21 2.61 -90.75
CA GLU A 27 2.98 3.41 -90.73
C GLU A 27 2.09 3.08 -89.54
N TYR A 28 1.99 1.81 -89.13
CA TYR A 28 1.31 1.46 -87.87
C TYR A 28 2.01 2.04 -86.64
N VAL A 29 3.34 2.06 -86.59
CA VAL A 29 4.10 2.71 -85.50
C VAL A 29 3.83 4.21 -85.48
N ARG A 30 3.74 4.87 -86.65
CA ARG A 30 3.43 6.30 -86.77
C ARG A 30 2.00 6.63 -86.32
N ASP A 31 1.03 5.77 -86.61
CA ASP A 31 -0.37 5.97 -86.21
C ASP A 31 -0.63 5.64 -84.75
N ALA A 32 0.26 4.89 -84.08
CA ALA A 32 0.16 4.49 -82.68
C ALA A 32 0.43 5.65 -81.70
N THR A 33 -0.40 6.69 -81.78
CA THR A 33 -0.33 7.92 -80.97
C THR A 33 -1.20 7.87 -79.71
N THR A 34 -1.98 6.81 -79.51
CA THR A 34 -2.81 6.57 -78.32
C THR A 34 -2.55 5.18 -77.75
N ILE A 35 -2.88 4.96 -76.46
CA ILE A 35 -2.73 3.66 -75.80
C ILE A 35 -3.42 2.54 -76.59
N ASP A 36 -4.64 2.76 -77.07
CA ASP A 36 -5.39 1.74 -77.80
C ASP A 36 -4.74 1.38 -79.13
N LYS A 37 -4.28 2.38 -79.89
CA LYS A 37 -3.59 2.13 -81.16
C LYS A 37 -2.23 1.46 -80.95
N ALA A 38 -1.51 1.85 -79.90
CA ALA A 38 -0.27 1.20 -79.49
C ALA A 38 -0.47 -0.28 -79.09
N ARG A 39 -1.59 -0.60 -78.43
CA ARG A 39 -1.98 -2.00 -78.13
C ARG A 39 -2.32 -2.78 -79.38
N VAL A 40 -3.08 -2.20 -80.31
CA VAL A 40 -3.39 -2.82 -81.62
C VAL A 40 -2.09 -3.12 -82.38
N TYR A 41 -1.11 -2.20 -82.35
CA TYR A 41 0.21 -2.43 -82.94
C TYR A 41 0.92 -3.63 -82.29
N LEU A 42 1.02 -3.66 -80.95
CA LEU A 42 1.68 -4.75 -80.22
C LEU A 42 1.01 -6.11 -80.42
N GLN A 43 -0.31 -6.14 -80.63
CA GLN A 43 -1.03 -7.36 -80.96
C GLN A 43 -0.69 -7.87 -82.35
N LYS A 44 -0.53 -6.96 -83.33
CA LYS A 44 -0.22 -7.32 -84.73
C LYS A 44 1.27 -7.64 -84.93
N TYR A 45 2.17 -7.01 -84.17
CA TYR A 45 3.63 -7.14 -84.32
C TYR A 45 4.36 -7.32 -82.97
N PRO A 46 4.13 -8.43 -82.23
CA PRO A 46 4.66 -8.60 -80.87
C PRO A 46 6.20 -8.62 -80.78
N GLU A 47 6.86 -9.20 -81.79
CA GLU A 47 8.33 -9.39 -81.87
C GLU A 47 9.05 -8.29 -82.66
N SER A 48 8.39 -7.17 -82.95
CA SER A 48 9.02 -6.07 -83.66
C SER A 48 10.16 -5.42 -82.88
N ARG A 49 11.16 -4.91 -83.62
CA ARG A 49 12.18 -4.00 -83.09
C ARG A 49 11.61 -2.72 -82.46
N TYR A 50 10.37 -2.32 -82.77
CA TYR A 50 9.70 -1.17 -82.16
C TYR A 50 8.83 -1.54 -80.94
N SER A 51 8.59 -2.85 -80.68
CA SER A 51 7.72 -3.29 -79.57
C SER A 51 8.17 -2.78 -78.21
N GLY A 52 9.48 -2.71 -77.94
CA GLY A 52 10.01 -2.13 -76.70
C GLY A 52 9.60 -0.67 -76.52
N LYS A 53 9.85 0.16 -77.54
CA LYS A 53 9.45 1.58 -77.54
C LYS A 53 7.94 1.76 -77.40
N MET A 54 7.14 0.86 -77.99
CA MET A 54 5.68 0.96 -77.89
C MET A 54 5.17 0.59 -76.49
N ARG A 55 5.79 -0.39 -75.81
CA ARG A 55 5.50 -0.69 -74.40
C ARG A 55 5.90 0.48 -73.50
N ASP A 56 7.07 1.08 -73.74
CA ASP A 56 7.52 2.25 -73.00
C ASP A 56 6.56 3.44 -73.16
N PHE A 57 6.08 3.68 -74.39
CA PHE A 57 5.10 4.72 -74.69
C PHE A 57 3.78 4.51 -73.93
N ILE A 58 3.24 3.29 -73.94
CA ILE A 58 2.00 2.99 -73.21
C ILE A 58 2.18 3.27 -71.71
N GLU A 59 3.31 2.83 -71.13
CA GLU A 59 3.61 3.11 -69.73
C GLU A 59 3.77 4.61 -69.44
N ASP A 60 4.41 5.37 -70.33
CA ASP A 60 4.53 6.84 -70.22
C ASP A 60 3.18 7.53 -70.20
N GLU A 61 2.26 7.12 -71.07
CA GLU A 61 0.90 7.70 -71.09
C GLU A 61 0.12 7.35 -69.82
N TYR A 62 0.20 6.09 -69.33
CA TYR A 62 -0.41 5.74 -68.05
C TYR A 62 0.17 6.53 -66.87
N PHE A 63 1.47 6.84 -66.90
CA PHE A 63 2.09 7.66 -65.86
C PHE A 63 1.62 9.12 -65.93
N LYS A 64 1.45 9.70 -67.13
CA LYS A 64 0.92 11.06 -67.30
C LYS A 64 -0.54 11.18 -66.82
N GLU A 65 -1.34 10.13 -67.00
CA GLU A 65 -2.73 10.10 -66.54
C GLU A 65 -2.86 9.87 -65.02
N ALA A 66 -1.80 9.38 -64.35
CA ALA A 66 -1.81 9.01 -62.95
C ALA A 66 -1.65 10.23 -62.01
N VAL A 67 -2.67 11.09 -61.98
CA VAL A 67 -2.69 12.35 -61.22
C VAL A 67 -3.49 12.28 -59.91
N ASP A 68 -4.28 11.23 -59.73
CA ASP A 68 -5.09 10.97 -58.54
C ASP A 68 -4.93 9.51 -58.07
N ILE A 69 -5.51 9.17 -56.93
CA ILE A 69 -5.36 7.83 -56.33
C ILE A 69 -5.87 6.73 -57.27
N GLU A 70 -7.02 6.92 -57.92
CA GLU A 70 -7.63 5.89 -58.77
C GLU A 70 -6.78 5.60 -60.02
N SER A 71 -6.34 6.67 -60.70
CA SER A 71 -5.47 6.59 -61.88
C SER A 71 -4.07 6.05 -61.53
N ALA A 72 -3.52 6.40 -60.36
CA ALA A 72 -2.26 5.89 -59.85
C ALA A 72 -2.31 4.40 -59.47
N GLU A 73 -3.38 3.96 -58.80
CA GLU A 73 -3.62 2.54 -58.53
C GLU A 73 -3.80 1.74 -59.82
N LYS A 74 -4.49 2.31 -60.82
CA LYS A 74 -4.60 1.73 -62.15
C LYS A 74 -3.23 1.56 -62.81
N TYR A 75 -2.33 2.56 -62.73
CA TYR A 75 -0.95 2.41 -63.19
C TYR A 75 -0.25 1.23 -62.50
N LEU A 76 -0.28 1.16 -61.16
CA LEU A 76 0.40 0.10 -60.40
C LEU A 76 -0.19 -1.30 -60.65
N LYS A 77 -1.47 -1.38 -61.02
CA LYS A 77 -2.11 -2.64 -61.43
C LYS A 77 -1.55 -3.18 -62.74
N PHE A 78 -1.26 -2.31 -63.70
CA PHE A 78 -0.68 -2.71 -64.99
C PHE A 78 0.86 -2.81 -64.94
N TYR A 79 1.51 -1.97 -64.13
CA TYR A 79 2.97 -1.83 -64.05
C TYR A 79 3.47 -1.83 -62.58
N PRO A 80 3.30 -2.95 -61.84
CA PRO A 80 3.66 -3.02 -60.42
C PRO A 80 5.16 -2.81 -60.15
N HIS A 81 6.00 -3.12 -61.15
CA HIS A 81 7.45 -2.91 -61.17
C HIS A 81 7.89 -2.03 -62.33
N GLY A 82 6.97 -1.16 -62.81
CA GLY A 82 7.24 -0.22 -63.89
C GLY A 82 8.28 0.83 -63.54
N LYS A 83 8.79 1.51 -64.57
CA LYS A 83 9.83 2.54 -64.46
C LYS A 83 9.43 3.71 -63.57
N TYR A 84 8.13 3.97 -63.41
CA TYR A 84 7.60 5.02 -62.54
C TYR A 84 6.91 4.51 -61.27
N SER A 85 6.95 3.20 -60.99
CA SER A 85 6.25 2.61 -59.84
C SER A 85 6.59 3.24 -58.48
N LEU A 86 7.83 3.71 -58.27
CA LEU A 86 8.21 4.43 -57.05
C LEU A 86 7.57 5.82 -56.99
N LYS A 87 7.69 6.61 -58.07
CA LYS A 87 7.08 7.94 -58.16
C LYS A 87 5.56 7.89 -58.00
N ILE A 88 4.91 6.87 -58.57
CA ILE A 88 3.47 6.70 -58.42
C ILE A 88 3.06 6.35 -56.98
N LYS A 89 3.88 5.59 -56.25
CA LYS A 89 3.65 5.34 -54.82
C LYS A 89 3.78 6.63 -54.00
N GLU A 90 4.72 7.51 -54.35
CA GLU A 90 4.86 8.85 -53.73
C GLU A 90 3.61 9.71 -54.00
N VAL A 91 3.09 9.74 -55.25
CA VAL A 91 1.84 10.46 -55.59
C VAL A 91 0.65 9.97 -54.75
N ILE A 92 0.50 8.65 -54.60
CA ILE A 92 -0.57 8.05 -53.77
C ILE A 92 -0.41 8.47 -52.31
N GLU A 93 0.81 8.44 -51.78
CA GLU A 93 1.09 8.86 -50.41
C GLU A 93 0.75 10.34 -50.19
N ASP A 94 1.15 11.23 -51.10
CA ASP A 94 0.84 12.67 -51.07
C ASP A 94 -0.67 12.93 -51.08
N GLU A 95 -1.42 12.23 -51.92
CA GLU A 95 -2.89 12.39 -51.97
C GLU A 95 -3.57 11.88 -50.70
N TYR A 96 -3.14 10.73 -50.15
CA TYR A 96 -3.64 10.28 -48.85
C TYR A 96 -3.25 11.23 -47.72
N PHE A 97 -2.06 11.84 -47.77
CA PHE A 97 -1.64 12.84 -46.81
C PHE A 97 -2.58 14.06 -46.82
N LYS A 98 -2.97 14.56 -47.99
CA LYS A 98 -3.91 15.69 -48.15
C LYS A 98 -5.31 15.39 -47.63
N GLN A 99 -5.78 14.15 -47.79
CA GLN A 99 -7.14 13.75 -47.40
C GLN A 99 -7.28 13.46 -45.89
N THR A 100 -6.18 13.39 -45.14
CA THR A 100 -6.18 13.00 -43.72
C THR A 100 -6.17 14.21 -42.78
N MET A 101 -7.24 15.02 -42.86
CA MET A 101 -7.45 16.22 -42.05
C MET A 101 -8.18 15.96 -40.72
N THR A 102 -8.53 14.70 -40.44
CA THR A 102 -9.15 14.27 -39.18
C THR A 102 -8.14 13.56 -38.29
N LEU A 103 -8.44 13.44 -37.00
CA LEU A 103 -7.59 12.69 -36.06
C LEU A 103 -7.46 11.22 -36.51
N GLU A 104 -8.59 10.61 -36.86
CA GLU A 104 -8.68 9.22 -37.29
C GLU A 104 -7.92 9.01 -38.61
N GLY A 105 -8.03 9.96 -39.55
CA GLY A 105 -7.29 9.93 -40.80
C GLY A 105 -5.77 10.04 -40.59
N ALA A 106 -5.33 10.94 -39.71
CA ALA A 106 -3.91 11.09 -39.40
C ALA A 106 -3.31 9.85 -38.71
N GLU A 107 -4.05 9.24 -37.78
CA GLU A 107 -3.66 7.97 -37.14
C GLU A 107 -3.60 6.81 -38.16
N TRP A 108 -4.58 6.73 -39.07
CA TRP A 108 -4.57 5.76 -40.17
C TRP A 108 -3.37 5.95 -41.09
N PHE A 109 -3.04 7.20 -41.46
CA PHE A 109 -1.91 7.52 -42.32
C PHE A 109 -0.59 7.03 -41.70
N LEU A 110 -0.34 7.35 -40.43
CA LEU A 110 0.88 6.91 -39.74
C LEU A 110 0.96 5.40 -39.57
N LYS A 111 -0.17 4.71 -39.47
CA LYS A 111 -0.21 3.24 -39.43
C LYS A 111 0.18 2.62 -40.77
N ARG A 112 -0.23 3.25 -41.88
CA ARG A 112 0.04 2.76 -43.23
C ARG A 112 1.44 3.14 -43.73
N TYR A 113 1.89 4.36 -43.41
CA TYR A 113 3.15 4.96 -43.85
C TYR A 113 4.00 5.42 -42.65
N PRO A 114 4.48 4.50 -41.78
CA PRO A 114 5.17 4.87 -40.53
C PRO A 114 6.51 5.59 -40.73
N ASN A 115 7.15 5.39 -41.89
CA ASN A 115 8.44 5.98 -42.26
C ASN A 115 8.31 7.13 -43.27
N SER A 116 7.09 7.62 -43.50
CA SER A 116 6.81 8.78 -44.35
C SER A 116 7.60 10.01 -43.89
N GLU A 117 8.02 10.86 -44.83
CA GLU A 117 8.57 12.18 -44.49
C GLU A 117 7.55 13.07 -43.77
N TYR A 118 6.25 12.87 -44.04
CA TYR A 118 5.14 13.56 -43.38
C TYR A 118 4.86 13.06 -41.96
N ALA A 119 5.52 11.98 -41.52
CA ALA A 119 5.20 11.35 -40.24
C ALA A 119 5.38 12.29 -39.05
N LYS A 120 6.39 13.18 -39.10
CA LYS A 120 6.62 14.17 -38.04
C LYS A 120 5.49 15.20 -37.98
N GLU A 121 5.02 15.66 -39.14
CA GLU A 121 3.92 16.62 -39.23
C GLU A 121 2.62 16.01 -38.72
N LYS A 122 2.27 14.80 -39.16
CA LYS A 122 1.05 14.12 -38.69
C LYS A 122 1.07 13.82 -37.19
N LYS A 123 2.22 13.45 -36.61
CA LYS A 123 2.37 13.31 -35.15
C LYS A 123 2.09 14.62 -34.43
N GLY A 124 2.61 15.74 -34.94
CA GLY A 124 2.33 17.07 -34.40
C GLY A 124 0.86 17.47 -34.50
N PHE A 125 0.22 17.17 -35.64
CA PHE A 125 -1.22 17.39 -35.83
C PHE A 125 -2.06 16.60 -34.84
N ILE A 126 -1.78 15.30 -34.66
CA ILE A 126 -2.46 14.42 -33.72
C ILE A 126 -2.36 15.00 -32.30
N GLU A 127 -1.15 15.37 -31.86
CA GLU A 127 -0.94 15.96 -30.54
C GLU A 127 -1.77 17.25 -30.35
N LEU A 128 -1.80 18.14 -31.35
CA LEU A 128 -2.62 19.36 -31.33
C LEU A 128 -4.12 19.05 -31.23
N GLN A 129 -4.61 18.02 -31.91
CA GLN A 129 -6.02 17.62 -31.81
C GLN A 129 -6.36 17.11 -30.41
N TYR A 130 -5.49 16.30 -29.80
CA TYR A 130 -5.69 15.86 -28.42
C TYR A 130 -5.67 17.03 -27.43
N SER A 131 -4.77 18.02 -27.61
CA SER A 131 -4.74 19.20 -26.73
C SER A 131 -5.98 20.08 -26.89
N LYS A 132 -6.46 20.30 -28.12
CA LYS A 132 -7.73 21.04 -28.37
C LYS A 132 -8.95 20.36 -27.73
N ARG A 133 -8.96 19.03 -27.65
CA ARG A 133 -10.04 18.25 -27.01
C ARG A 133 -9.91 18.20 -25.48
N ALA A 134 -8.82 18.68 -24.89
CA ALA A 134 -8.55 18.66 -23.46
C ALA A 134 -9.27 19.78 -22.68
N THR A 135 -10.59 19.88 -22.85
CA THR A 135 -11.42 20.93 -22.24
C THR A 135 -11.91 20.62 -20.82
N THR A 136 -11.59 19.43 -20.30
CA THR A 136 -11.96 18.99 -18.94
C THR A 136 -10.73 18.39 -18.26
N ILE A 137 -10.72 18.34 -16.92
CA ILE A 137 -9.62 17.73 -16.15
C ILE A 137 -9.29 16.32 -16.67
N SER A 138 -10.31 15.46 -16.87
CA SER A 138 -10.10 14.08 -17.32
C SER A 138 -9.46 14.03 -18.72
N LYS A 139 -9.89 14.86 -19.66
CA LYS A 139 -9.30 14.90 -21.01
C LYS A 139 -7.89 15.50 -21.02
N ALA A 140 -7.60 16.45 -20.12
CA ALA A 140 -6.25 16.97 -19.93
C ALA A 140 -5.31 15.93 -19.30
N GLU A 141 -5.79 15.15 -18.31
CA GLU A 141 -5.05 14.03 -17.74
C GLU A 141 -4.79 12.92 -18.78
N ASP A 142 -5.77 12.60 -19.64
CA ASP A 142 -5.61 11.68 -20.77
C ASP A 142 -4.51 12.15 -21.75
N TYR A 143 -4.49 13.45 -22.08
CA TYR A 143 -3.42 14.04 -22.90
C TYR A 143 -2.06 13.89 -22.21
N LEU A 144 -1.94 14.28 -20.93
CA LEU A 144 -0.68 14.23 -20.18
C LEU A 144 -0.14 12.81 -20.03
N LYS A 145 -1.02 11.80 -19.97
CA LYS A 145 -0.63 10.39 -19.98
C LYS A 145 -0.01 9.96 -21.31
N ARG A 146 -0.56 10.45 -22.44
CA ARG A 146 -0.08 10.14 -23.79
C ARG A 146 1.17 10.94 -24.16
N TYR A 147 1.23 12.20 -23.73
CA TYR A 147 2.30 13.15 -24.02
C TYR A 147 2.82 13.82 -22.73
N PRO A 148 3.58 13.11 -21.88
CA PRO A 148 4.06 13.67 -20.61
C PRO A 148 5.00 14.87 -20.77
N LYS A 149 5.74 14.91 -21.88
CA LYS A 149 6.65 16.00 -22.30
C LYS A 149 6.19 16.65 -23.60
N GLY A 150 4.89 16.61 -23.86
CA GLY A 150 4.27 17.22 -25.03
C GLY A 150 4.37 18.75 -25.01
N ARG A 151 4.16 19.35 -26.18
CA ARG A 151 4.21 20.81 -26.39
C ARG A 151 3.20 21.56 -25.51
N TYR A 152 2.05 20.94 -25.21
CA TYR A 152 0.94 21.55 -24.48
C TYR A 152 0.86 21.11 -23.01
N SER A 153 1.81 20.29 -22.53
CA SER A 153 1.72 19.68 -21.21
C SER A 153 1.76 20.70 -20.07
N GLU A 154 2.60 21.73 -20.16
CA GLU A 154 2.70 22.75 -19.10
C GLU A 154 1.46 23.63 -19.01
N GLU A 155 0.86 23.97 -20.15
CA GLU A 155 -0.40 24.73 -20.19
C GLU A 155 -1.55 23.92 -19.59
N LEU A 156 -1.65 22.63 -19.94
CA LEU A 156 -2.71 21.76 -19.43
C LEU A 156 -2.54 21.43 -17.94
N LYS A 157 -1.32 21.36 -17.41
CA LYS A 157 -1.08 21.24 -15.95
C LYS A 157 -1.63 22.46 -15.20
N LYS A 158 -1.38 23.67 -15.72
CA LYS A 158 -1.91 24.92 -15.16
C LYS A 158 -3.44 24.93 -15.21
N PHE A 159 -4.03 24.55 -16.35
CA PHE A 159 -5.48 24.43 -16.49
C PHE A 159 -6.08 23.47 -15.45
N ILE A 160 -5.50 22.29 -15.26
CA ILE A 160 -5.98 21.32 -14.25
C ILE A 160 -5.92 21.93 -12.85
N GLU A 161 -4.81 22.56 -12.48
CA GLU A 161 -4.67 23.19 -11.16
C GLU A 161 -5.72 24.27 -10.92
N GLU A 162 -5.99 25.12 -11.91
CA GLU A 162 -7.01 26.17 -11.84
C GLU A 162 -8.43 25.59 -11.69
N GLU A 163 -8.75 24.50 -12.39
CA GLU A 163 -10.04 23.81 -12.24
C GLU A 163 -10.21 23.13 -10.87
N VAL A 164 -9.13 22.58 -10.30
CA VAL A 164 -9.16 22.04 -8.93
C VAL A 164 -9.31 23.17 -7.92
N TYR A 165 -8.62 24.31 -8.13
CA TYR A 165 -8.73 25.49 -7.28
C TYR A 165 -10.16 26.04 -7.20
N LYS A 166 -10.93 26.02 -8.29
CA LYS A 166 -12.35 26.46 -8.28
C LYS A 166 -13.23 25.70 -7.28
N LYS A 167 -12.84 24.48 -6.87
CA LYS A 167 -13.58 23.66 -5.90
C LYS A 167 -13.27 24.00 -4.43
N THR A 168 -12.40 24.97 -4.17
CA THR A 168 -11.94 25.37 -2.82
C THR A 168 -12.89 26.33 -2.09
N SER A 169 -14.16 26.40 -2.54
CA SER A 169 -15.26 27.02 -1.80
C SER A 169 -15.71 26.17 -0.60
N THR A 170 -15.41 24.88 -0.58
CA THR A 170 -15.71 23.94 0.52
C THR A 170 -14.44 23.50 1.25
N LEU A 171 -14.55 23.16 2.55
CA LEU A 171 -13.41 22.65 3.33
C LEU A 171 -12.76 21.42 2.68
N LYS A 172 -13.59 20.46 2.22
CA LYS A 172 -13.11 19.24 1.56
C LYS A 172 -12.40 19.55 0.23
N GLY A 173 -12.90 20.52 -0.54
CA GLY A 173 -12.23 20.97 -1.76
C GLY A 173 -10.88 21.64 -1.48
N THR A 174 -10.79 22.47 -0.44
CA THR A 174 -9.54 23.10 0.01
C THR A 174 -8.51 22.06 0.49
N GLN A 175 -8.93 21.08 1.28
CA GLN A 175 -8.07 19.96 1.70
C GLN A 175 -7.53 19.19 0.49
N ASN A 176 -8.40 18.80 -0.44
CA ASN A 176 -8.01 18.05 -1.63
C ASN A 176 -7.04 18.84 -2.52
N TYR A 177 -7.21 20.17 -2.65
CA TYR A 177 -6.27 21.00 -3.41
C TYR A 177 -4.90 21.03 -2.74
N LEU A 178 -4.82 21.31 -1.43
CA LEU A 178 -3.56 21.41 -0.70
C LEU A 178 -2.80 20.09 -0.64
N GLU A 179 -3.51 18.96 -0.61
CA GLU A 179 -2.91 17.62 -0.71
C GLU A 179 -2.32 17.37 -2.09
N LYS A 180 -3.03 17.75 -3.16
CA LYS A 180 -2.58 17.54 -4.55
C LYS A 180 -1.50 18.55 -4.97
N TYR A 181 -1.53 19.76 -4.42
CA TYR A 181 -0.65 20.89 -4.75
C TYR A 181 -0.13 21.58 -3.48
N PRO A 182 0.79 20.97 -2.71
CA PRO A 182 1.28 21.55 -1.46
C PRO A 182 2.06 22.87 -1.67
N HIS A 183 2.70 23.01 -2.83
CA HIS A 183 3.41 24.23 -3.27
C HIS A 183 2.78 24.81 -4.54
N GLY A 184 1.47 24.60 -4.73
CA GLY A 184 0.71 25.15 -5.83
C GLY A 184 0.60 26.67 -5.78
N LYS A 185 0.20 27.26 -6.91
CA LYS A 185 0.05 28.71 -7.11
C LYS A 185 -0.86 29.36 -6.05
N TYR A 186 -1.85 28.62 -5.55
CA TYR A 186 -2.85 29.14 -4.61
C TYR A 186 -2.70 28.63 -3.18
N SER A 187 -1.68 27.83 -2.88
CA SER A 187 -1.58 27.10 -1.61
C SER A 187 -1.44 28.02 -0.41
N GLU A 188 -0.58 29.05 -0.50
CA GLU A 188 -0.39 30.03 0.58
C GLU A 188 -1.68 30.76 0.95
N LYS A 189 -2.43 31.23 -0.05
CA LYS A 189 -3.74 31.89 0.13
C LYS A 189 -4.78 30.96 0.75
N LEU A 190 -4.78 29.69 0.35
CA LEU A 190 -5.76 28.71 0.86
C LEU A 190 -5.45 28.21 2.25
N LEU A 191 -4.17 28.18 2.62
CA LEU A 191 -3.76 27.94 3.99
C LEU A 191 -4.42 28.99 4.88
N ASP A 192 -4.22 30.28 4.60
CA ASP A 192 -4.84 31.41 5.32
C ASP A 192 -6.38 31.25 5.48
N LYS A 193 -7.08 30.95 4.38
CA LYS A 193 -8.54 30.72 4.38
C LYS A 193 -8.98 29.50 5.21
N LYS A 194 -8.20 28.41 5.22
CA LYS A 194 -8.50 27.19 5.99
C LYS A 194 -8.42 27.43 7.50
N PHE A 195 -7.59 28.36 7.96
CA PHE A 195 -7.48 28.72 9.39
C PHE A 195 -8.75 29.35 9.96
N HIS A 196 -9.71 29.80 9.13
CA HIS A 196 -10.90 30.52 9.56
C HIS A 196 -12.23 29.73 9.48
N LEU A 197 -12.29 28.59 8.78
CA LEU A 197 -13.57 28.08 8.24
C LEU A 197 -14.05 26.75 8.84
N ILE A 198 -14.35 26.72 10.14
CA ILE A 198 -15.48 25.93 10.68
C ILE A 198 -16.06 26.76 11.82
N VAL A 199 -17.22 27.39 11.61
CA VAL A 199 -18.00 28.09 12.64
C VAL A 199 -19.28 27.30 12.83
N SER A 200 -19.49 26.71 14.01
CA SER A 200 -20.78 26.12 14.39
C SER A 200 -21.53 27.12 15.27
N LYS A 201 -22.62 27.68 14.76
CA LYS A 201 -23.44 28.70 15.43
C LYS A 201 -24.56 28.04 16.23
N LYS A 202 -24.57 28.21 17.56
CA LYS A 202 -25.70 27.80 18.42
C LYS A 202 -26.38 29.05 18.97
N ILE A 203 -27.70 29.14 18.82
CA ILE A 203 -28.52 30.24 19.34
C ILE A 203 -29.27 29.75 20.59
N THR A 204 -29.13 30.44 21.71
CA THR A 204 -29.94 30.23 22.93
C THR A 204 -30.89 31.41 23.14
N GLY A 205 -32.09 31.20 23.73
CA GLY A 205 -33.23 32.14 23.62
C GLY A 205 -33.11 33.51 24.32
N ILE A 206 -34.05 34.41 23.99
CA ILE A 206 -34.35 35.80 24.45
C ILE A 206 -33.18 36.82 24.49
N SER A 207 -31.92 36.38 24.64
CA SER A 207 -30.71 37.10 24.23
C SER A 207 -30.06 36.32 23.08
N ILE A 208 -29.70 36.99 21.98
CA ILE A 208 -28.99 36.32 20.87
C ILE A 208 -27.51 36.19 21.29
N ASP A 209 -27.21 35.19 22.12
CA ASP A 209 -25.83 34.74 22.30
C ASP A 209 -25.50 33.75 21.19
N VAL A 210 -24.43 34.05 20.46
CA VAL A 210 -23.94 33.27 19.35
C VAL A 210 -22.66 32.62 19.82
N ASP A 211 -22.74 31.32 20.11
CA ASP A 211 -21.54 30.51 20.36
C ASP A 211 -20.98 30.06 19.02
N GLU A 212 -19.72 30.41 18.74
CA GLU A 212 -18.94 30.00 17.58
C GLU A 212 -17.72 29.19 18.05
N THR A 213 -17.61 27.94 17.63
CA THR A 213 -16.36 27.19 17.83
C THR A 213 -15.45 27.40 16.63
N VAL A 214 -14.25 27.92 16.85
CA VAL A 214 -13.24 28.18 15.83
C VAL A 214 -12.15 27.10 15.88
N TYR A 215 -11.75 26.60 14.71
CA TYR A 215 -10.69 25.60 14.56
C TYR A 215 -9.59 26.14 13.65
N ARG A 216 -8.33 26.10 14.11
CA ARG A 216 -7.15 26.54 13.34
C ARG A 216 -6.22 25.36 13.09
N TYR A 217 -5.66 25.27 11.90
CA TYR A 217 -4.84 24.13 11.47
C TYR A 217 -3.53 24.59 10.83
N ASP A 218 -2.38 24.00 11.16
CA ASP A 218 -1.10 24.34 10.51
C ASP A 218 -1.05 24.01 8.99
N GLY A 219 0.06 24.36 8.35
CA GLY A 219 0.33 24.12 6.92
C GLY A 219 0.27 22.65 6.48
N ARG A 220 0.40 21.71 7.43
CA ARG A 220 0.31 20.26 7.19
C ARG A 220 -1.08 19.72 7.50
N GLY A 221 -1.98 20.57 8.00
CA GLY A 221 -3.35 20.25 8.30
C GLY A 221 -3.59 19.70 9.71
N ASN A 222 -2.65 19.82 10.63
CA ASN A 222 -2.88 19.44 12.03
C ASN A 222 -3.65 20.54 12.76
N LEU A 223 -4.59 20.16 13.63
CA LEU A 223 -5.30 21.10 14.47
C LEU A 223 -4.33 21.73 15.46
N ILE A 224 -4.11 23.05 15.39
CA ILE A 224 -3.24 23.82 16.31
C ILE A 224 -4.02 24.62 17.35
N GLU A 225 -5.29 24.90 17.08
CA GLU A 225 -6.15 25.62 18.03
C GLU A 225 -7.62 25.20 17.87
N LYS A 226 -8.30 25.04 18.99
CA LYS A 226 -9.76 24.99 19.10
C LYS A 226 -10.19 26.00 20.14
N SER A 227 -10.95 27.03 19.77
CA SER A 227 -11.46 28.05 20.69
C SER A 227 -12.96 28.17 20.61
N LEU A 228 -13.59 28.51 21.73
CA LEU A 228 -14.97 28.99 21.76
C LEU A 228 -14.94 30.51 21.78
N GLU A 229 -15.58 31.13 20.79
CA GLU A 229 -15.84 32.57 20.72
C GLU A 229 -17.33 32.77 20.92
N ARG A 230 -17.72 33.78 21.71
CA ARG A 230 -19.13 34.12 21.94
C ARG A 230 -19.34 35.58 21.58
N GLU A 231 -20.34 35.84 20.75
CA GLU A 231 -20.88 37.18 20.55
C GLU A 231 -22.19 37.34 21.33
N GLY A 232 -22.45 38.54 21.85
CA GLY A 232 -23.66 38.84 22.62
C GLY A 232 -23.38 39.41 24.01
N LEU A 233 -24.42 39.46 24.85
CA LEU A 233 -24.35 40.00 26.22
C LEU A 233 -23.35 39.25 27.09
N HIS A 234 -23.12 37.96 26.79
CA HIS A 234 -22.21 37.09 27.54
C HIS A 234 -20.86 36.83 26.85
N ALA A 235 -20.45 37.67 25.88
CA ALA A 235 -19.21 37.48 25.10
C ALA A 235 -17.93 37.27 25.94
N ARG A 236 -17.87 37.87 27.14
CA ARG A 236 -16.71 37.78 28.04
C ARG A 236 -16.53 36.41 28.70
N ASP A 237 -17.54 35.54 28.61
CA ASP A 237 -17.58 34.23 29.27
C ASP A 237 -17.00 33.10 28.40
N ALA A 238 -16.81 33.32 27.10
CA ALA A 238 -16.17 32.34 26.21
C ALA A 238 -14.65 32.45 26.25
N LYS A 239 -14.00 31.58 27.03
CA LYS A 239 -12.54 31.53 27.18
C LYS A 239 -11.94 30.13 27.00
N ASP A 240 -12.75 29.15 26.62
CA ASP A 240 -12.27 27.80 26.39
C ASP A 240 -11.40 27.76 25.14
N LYS A 241 -10.11 27.52 25.34
CA LYS A 241 -9.11 27.46 24.28
C LYS A 241 -8.23 26.24 24.47
N ILE A 242 -8.09 25.42 23.44
CA ILE A 242 -7.15 24.31 23.40
C ILE A 242 -6.15 24.59 22.30
N THR A 243 -4.86 24.58 22.62
CA THR A 243 -3.77 24.71 21.65
C THR A 243 -2.96 23.42 21.56
N TYR A 244 -2.49 23.10 20.37
CA TYR A 244 -1.70 21.92 20.09
C TYR A 244 -0.42 22.32 19.35
N THR A 245 0.69 21.67 19.68
CA THR A 245 1.95 21.83 18.96
C THR A 245 2.48 20.48 18.53
N TYR A 246 3.12 20.45 17.36
CA TYR A 246 3.62 19.24 16.73
C TYR A 246 5.12 19.37 16.47
N ASP A 247 5.83 18.25 16.46
CA ASP A 247 7.22 18.19 16.02
C ASP A 247 7.35 18.18 14.47
N GLU A 248 8.59 18.16 13.99
CA GLU A 248 8.91 18.12 12.56
C GLU A 248 8.40 16.85 11.85
N ASN A 249 8.07 15.79 12.58
CA ASN A 249 7.52 14.53 12.08
C ASN A 249 6.00 14.44 12.23
N ASN A 250 5.33 15.57 12.51
CA ASN A 250 3.88 15.65 12.60
C ASN A 250 3.28 14.93 13.83
N LYS A 251 4.06 14.76 14.91
CA LYS A 251 3.60 14.16 16.17
C LYS A 251 3.27 15.24 17.19
N LEU A 252 2.15 15.07 17.89
CA LEU A 252 1.71 15.98 18.95
C LEU A 252 2.72 15.96 20.12
N ILE A 253 3.34 17.09 20.42
CA ILE A 253 4.31 17.26 21.52
C ILE A 253 3.75 18.07 22.69
N THR A 254 2.75 18.90 22.49
CA THR A 254 2.07 19.61 23.58
C THR A 254 0.59 19.81 23.27
N GLU A 255 -0.24 19.62 24.28
CA GLU A 255 -1.65 20.03 24.31
C GLU A 255 -1.84 20.93 25.53
N GLU A 256 -2.35 22.14 25.35
CA GLU A 256 -2.66 23.07 26.44
C GLU A 256 -4.10 23.51 26.34
N ARG A 257 -4.88 23.16 27.37
CA ARG A 257 -6.26 23.59 27.55
C ARG A 257 -6.28 24.74 28.56
N ARG A 258 -6.89 25.85 28.18
CA ARG A 258 -7.22 27.00 29.04
C ARG A 258 -8.73 27.06 29.17
N GLU A 259 -9.20 26.99 30.40
CA GLU A 259 -10.60 27.15 30.79
C GLU A 259 -10.72 28.44 31.62
N GLN A 260 -11.95 28.87 31.91
CA GLN A 260 -12.22 30.10 32.66
C GLN A 260 -11.43 30.22 33.99
N TYR A 261 -11.21 29.10 34.67
CA TYR A 261 -10.60 29.06 36.01
C TYR A 261 -9.35 28.19 36.11
N GLY A 262 -8.74 27.81 34.98
CA GLY A 262 -7.53 26.99 35.04
C GLY A 262 -6.91 26.67 33.70
N ARG A 263 -5.71 26.09 33.76
CA ARG A 263 -5.04 25.46 32.63
C ARG A 263 -4.79 23.99 32.93
N LYS A 264 -4.74 23.18 31.89
CA LYS A 264 -4.21 21.83 31.90
C LYS A 264 -3.27 21.68 30.71
N LYS A 265 -2.01 21.34 30.96
CA LYS A 265 -1.00 21.15 29.91
C LYS A 265 -0.52 19.71 29.93
N THR A 266 -0.44 19.11 28.76
CA THR A 266 0.11 17.76 28.55
C THR A 266 1.26 17.85 27.55
N ILE A 267 2.40 17.27 27.90
CA ILE A 267 3.62 17.21 27.09
C ILE A 267 3.88 15.75 26.73
N TYR A 268 4.21 15.51 25.47
CA TYR A 268 4.53 14.19 24.93
C TYR A 268 5.97 14.19 24.39
N LYS A 269 6.69 13.10 24.62
CA LYS A 269 8.02 12.87 24.04
C LYS A 269 8.07 11.51 23.38
N TYR A 270 8.75 11.43 22.24
CA TYR A 270 8.89 10.21 21.46
C TYR A 270 10.36 9.82 21.30
N ASP A 271 10.61 8.53 21.08
CA ASP A 271 11.92 8.06 20.62
C ASP A 271 12.07 8.19 19.09
N ILE A 272 13.24 7.79 18.58
CA ILE A 272 13.56 7.82 17.14
C ILE A 272 12.68 6.89 16.28
N HIS A 273 11.99 5.91 16.89
CA HIS A 273 11.08 4.99 16.22
C HIS A 273 9.62 5.46 16.32
N ASN A 274 9.38 6.68 16.81
CA ASN A 274 8.07 7.29 17.03
C ASN A 274 7.22 6.64 18.13
N ASN A 275 7.82 5.91 19.08
CA ASN A 275 7.09 5.43 20.25
C ASN A 275 7.04 6.51 21.33
N LEU A 276 5.92 6.61 22.05
CA LEU A 276 5.76 7.53 23.17
C LEU A 276 6.62 7.07 24.36
N ILE A 277 7.61 7.86 24.78
CA ILE A 277 8.49 7.53 25.92
C ILE A 277 8.15 8.29 27.20
N GLU A 278 7.47 9.43 27.09
CA GLU A 278 7.03 10.22 28.24
C GLU A 278 5.73 10.95 27.92
N LYS A 279 4.79 10.91 28.85
CA LYS A 279 3.59 11.76 28.92
C LYS A 279 3.57 12.44 30.27
N TYR A 280 3.67 13.76 30.28
CA TYR A 280 3.63 14.58 31.48
C TYR A 280 2.43 15.51 31.42
N MET A 281 1.64 15.57 32.48
CA MET A 281 0.50 16.48 32.58
C MET A 281 0.60 17.28 33.87
N ASP A 282 0.32 18.57 33.80
CA ASP A 282 0.20 19.48 34.94
C ASP A 282 -1.01 20.41 34.77
N ASP A 283 -1.59 20.86 35.87
CA ASP A 283 -2.68 21.82 35.87
C ASP A 283 -2.44 23.03 36.79
N SER A 284 -3.39 23.98 36.80
CA SER A 284 -3.33 25.19 37.63
C SER A 284 -3.36 24.95 39.14
N TYR A 285 -3.64 23.72 39.60
CA TYR A 285 -3.66 23.35 41.02
C TYR A 285 -2.42 22.55 41.43
N ASP A 286 -1.35 22.65 40.64
CA ASP A 286 -0.08 21.91 40.81
C ASP A 286 -0.27 20.38 40.87
N ARG A 287 -1.39 19.87 40.35
CA ARG A 287 -1.60 18.43 40.20
C ARG A 287 -0.88 18.00 38.94
N TRP A 288 -0.09 16.94 39.06
CA TRP A 288 0.66 16.41 37.93
C TRP A 288 0.61 14.89 37.86
N GLU A 289 0.69 14.39 36.64
CA GLU A 289 0.79 12.96 36.34
C GLU A 289 1.91 12.76 35.32
N LYS A 290 2.82 11.82 35.61
CA LYS A 290 3.92 11.45 34.72
C LYS A 290 3.84 9.97 34.40
N THR A 291 3.73 9.64 33.12
CA THR A 291 3.86 8.28 32.60
C THR A 291 5.11 8.17 31.74
N THR A 292 5.90 7.12 31.93
CA THR A 292 7.10 6.82 31.13
C THR A 292 7.03 5.40 30.58
N TYR A 293 7.60 5.22 29.40
CA TYR A 293 7.58 3.95 28.67
C TYR A 293 8.99 3.58 28.23
N LYS A 294 9.30 2.29 28.20
CA LYS A 294 10.53 1.76 27.59
C LYS A 294 10.19 0.64 26.63
N TYR A 295 10.94 0.57 25.55
CA TYR A 295 10.76 -0.41 24.48
C TYR A 295 12.04 -1.23 24.29
N ASN A 296 11.89 -2.48 23.85
CA ASN A 296 13.02 -3.31 23.42
C ASN A 296 13.36 -3.03 21.94
N ARG A 297 14.32 -3.79 21.39
CA ARG A 297 14.78 -3.62 19.98
C ARG A 297 13.73 -4.05 18.96
N GLU A 298 12.83 -4.95 19.33
CA GLU A 298 11.69 -5.42 18.53
C GLU A 298 10.48 -4.49 18.64
N ASN A 299 10.63 -3.33 19.28
CA ASN A 299 9.60 -2.31 19.46
C ASN A 299 8.44 -2.69 20.40
N ASN A 300 8.62 -3.71 21.25
CA ASN A 300 7.66 -4.09 22.29
C ASN A 300 7.86 -3.27 23.57
N MET A 301 6.77 -2.88 24.23
CA MET A 301 6.81 -2.12 25.50
C MET A 301 7.23 -3.01 26.67
N ILE A 302 8.44 -2.84 27.20
CA ILE A 302 8.98 -3.66 28.30
C ILE A 302 8.78 -3.06 29.69
N GLU A 303 8.48 -1.77 29.78
CA GLU A 303 8.25 -1.09 31.06
C GLU A 303 7.27 0.07 30.87
N LYS A 304 6.32 0.20 31.80
CA LYS A 304 5.46 1.38 31.96
C LYS A 304 5.52 1.82 33.41
N SER A 305 5.83 3.09 33.67
CA SER A 305 5.83 3.66 35.03
C SER A 305 4.95 4.89 35.09
N GLU A 306 4.03 4.93 36.05
CA GLU A 306 3.09 6.02 36.30
C GLU A 306 3.38 6.60 37.69
N LYS A 307 3.41 7.94 37.81
CA LYS A 307 3.58 8.65 39.07
C LYS A 307 2.67 9.88 39.11
N ARG A 308 2.09 10.17 40.26
CA ARG A 308 1.17 11.30 40.49
C ARG A 308 1.67 12.22 41.59
N SER A 309 1.16 13.45 41.61
CA SER A 309 1.51 14.46 42.62
C SER A 309 1.12 14.07 44.06
N ASN A 310 0.08 13.24 44.23
CA ASN A 310 -0.33 12.70 45.53
C ASN A 310 0.59 11.56 46.04
N GLY A 311 1.67 11.22 45.32
CA GLY A 311 2.61 10.17 45.69
C GLY A 311 2.24 8.78 45.18
N GLU A 312 1.04 8.58 44.60
CA GLU A 312 0.67 7.32 43.96
C GLU A 312 1.61 7.01 42.79
N TRP A 313 2.07 5.77 42.72
CA TRP A 313 2.85 5.29 41.59
C TRP A 313 2.59 3.82 41.31
N ARG A 314 2.77 3.46 40.04
CA ARG A 314 2.67 2.09 39.54
C ARG A 314 3.81 1.83 38.57
N LYS A 315 4.33 0.62 38.57
CA LYS A 315 5.32 0.17 37.60
C LYS A 315 4.99 -1.23 37.09
N ASP A 316 4.78 -1.34 35.78
CA ASP A 316 4.58 -2.60 35.09
C ASP A 316 5.81 -2.94 34.24
N LYS A 317 6.22 -4.21 34.25
CA LYS A 317 7.25 -4.76 33.36
C LYS A 317 6.70 -5.94 32.59
N TYR A 318 7.11 -6.07 31.33
CA TYR A 318 6.60 -7.09 30.42
C TYR A 318 7.74 -7.90 29.81
N GLU A 319 7.57 -9.21 29.76
CA GLU A 319 8.44 -10.14 29.06
C GLU A 319 7.66 -10.80 27.93
N TYR A 320 8.32 -11.03 26.79
CA TYR A 320 7.69 -11.49 25.55
C TYR A 320 8.31 -12.81 25.07
N ASN A 321 7.51 -13.63 24.39
CA ASN A 321 8.02 -14.76 23.62
C ASN A 321 8.54 -14.32 22.23
N TYR A 322 9.12 -15.25 21.48
CA TYR A 322 9.63 -15.02 20.12
C TYR A 322 8.56 -14.62 19.08
N LYS A 323 7.26 -14.76 19.40
CA LYS A 323 6.12 -14.31 18.59
C LYS A 323 5.59 -12.95 19.04
N ASN A 324 6.32 -12.21 19.88
CA ASN A 324 5.93 -10.91 20.44
C ASN A 324 4.64 -10.94 21.29
N GLN A 325 4.36 -12.05 21.96
CA GLN A 325 3.24 -12.17 22.91
C GLN A 325 3.76 -12.06 24.34
N ILE A 326 3.04 -11.34 25.22
CA ILE A 326 3.42 -11.18 26.62
C ILE A 326 3.36 -12.54 27.32
N ILE A 327 4.46 -13.04 27.85
CA ILE A 327 4.49 -14.28 28.64
C ILE A 327 4.48 -14.01 30.14
N LYS A 328 4.86 -12.80 30.55
CA LYS A 328 4.90 -12.40 31.95
C LYS A 328 4.73 -10.89 32.10
N GLU A 329 3.83 -10.50 33.00
CA GLU A 329 3.67 -9.14 33.49
C GLU A 329 4.07 -9.10 34.97
N THR A 330 4.81 -8.07 35.37
CA THR A 330 5.13 -7.78 36.77
C THR A 330 4.67 -6.38 37.12
N SER A 331 3.64 -6.26 37.96
CA SER A 331 3.07 -4.98 38.41
C SER A 331 3.47 -4.68 39.85
N ILE A 332 3.93 -3.47 40.13
CA ILE A 332 4.24 -2.97 41.47
C ILE A 332 3.41 -1.72 41.71
N ILE A 333 2.64 -1.66 42.80
CA ILE A 333 1.70 -0.56 43.09
C ILE A 333 1.99 0.04 44.46
N GLY A 334 2.48 1.29 44.48
CA GLY A 334 2.73 2.10 45.67
C GLY A 334 3.91 1.64 46.54
N ASP A 335 3.96 0.38 46.93
CA ASP A 335 5.03 -0.22 47.73
C ASP A 335 5.73 -1.32 46.89
N PRO A 336 7.08 -1.37 46.84
CA PRO A 336 7.82 -2.46 46.22
C PRO A 336 7.38 -3.88 46.64
N GLY A 337 6.85 -4.05 47.86
CA GLY A 337 6.30 -5.32 48.36
C GLY A 337 4.92 -5.68 47.80
N ASN A 338 4.15 -4.71 47.30
CA ASN A 338 2.85 -4.93 46.68
C ASN A 338 3.02 -5.26 45.18
N LYS A 339 3.65 -6.40 44.93
CA LYS A 339 4.02 -6.88 43.60
C LYS A 339 3.09 -8.02 43.17
N PHE A 340 2.63 -7.97 41.92
CA PHE A 340 1.84 -9.02 41.27
C PHE A 340 2.61 -9.53 40.07
N ILE A 341 2.57 -10.84 39.86
CA ILE A 341 3.06 -11.48 38.64
C ILE A 341 1.87 -12.12 37.94
N THR A 342 1.69 -11.82 36.67
CA THR A 342 0.76 -12.53 35.79
C THR A 342 1.58 -13.30 34.77
N VAL A 343 1.34 -14.61 34.66
CA VAL A 343 1.98 -15.48 33.66
C VAL A 343 0.94 -15.89 32.62
N TYR A 344 1.32 -15.82 31.35
CA TYR A 344 0.48 -16.19 30.21
C TYR A 344 1.09 -17.37 29.48
N VAL A 345 0.29 -18.41 29.26
CA VAL A 345 0.67 -19.60 28.49
C VAL A 345 -0.17 -19.66 27.24
N TYR A 346 0.50 -19.80 26.09
CA TYR A 346 -0.14 -19.91 24.79
C TYR A 346 -0.04 -21.35 24.27
N ASN A 347 -1.02 -21.77 23.48
CA ASN A 347 -0.91 -23.01 22.71
C ASN A 347 -0.06 -22.81 21.43
N ASN A 348 0.23 -23.89 20.71
CA ASN A 348 1.08 -23.84 19.50
C ASN A 348 0.53 -22.92 18.40
N ASN A 349 -0.79 -22.74 18.35
CA ASN A 349 -1.48 -21.84 17.41
C ASN A 349 -1.45 -20.37 17.87
N GLY A 350 -0.77 -20.05 18.97
CA GLY A 350 -0.64 -18.69 19.51
C GLY A 350 -1.87 -18.19 20.26
N ARG A 351 -2.86 -19.04 20.58
CA ARG A 351 -4.02 -18.65 21.41
C ARG A 351 -3.70 -18.79 22.89
N LEU A 352 -4.21 -17.87 23.71
CA LEU A 352 -4.09 -17.96 25.16
C LEU A 352 -4.74 -19.25 25.67
N LYS A 353 -3.95 -20.06 26.37
CA LYS A 353 -4.37 -21.33 26.99
C LYS A 353 -4.61 -21.16 28.49
N GLU A 354 -3.76 -20.36 29.16
CA GLU A 354 -3.83 -20.13 30.59
C GLU A 354 -3.33 -18.72 30.93
N GLU A 355 -4.01 -18.08 31.88
CA GLU A 355 -3.55 -16.87 32.55
C GLU A 355 -3.57 -17.12 34.05
N ARG A 356 -2.46 -16.80 34.73
CA ARG A 356 -2.34 -16.99 36.17
C ARG A 356 -1.78 -15.73 36.82
N LYS A 357 -2.61 -15.08 37.63
CA LYS A 357 -2.20 -13.94 38.46
C LYS A 357 -1.90 -14.39 39.87
N VAL A 358 -0.69 -14.13 40.34
CA VAL A 358 -0.23 -14.40 41.71
C VAL A 358 0.29 -13.12 42.34
N ARG A 359 -0.02 -12.92 43.61
CA ARG A 359 0.73 -11.95 44.41
C ARG A 359 2.13 -12.50 44.60
N PHE A 360 3.15 -11.68 44.43
CA PHE A 360 4.56 -12.10 44.49
C PHE A 360 4.89 -12.78 45.82
N SER A 361 4.28 -12.31 46.92
CA SER A 361 4.35 -12.93 48.24
C SER A 361 3.82 -14.36 48.32
N ASP A 362 3.22 -14.92 47.27
CA ASP A 362 2.63 -16.27 47.20
C ASP A 362 3.27 -17.15 46.11
N ASN A 363 4.31 -16.67 45.40
CA ASN A 363 4.91 -17.40 44.28
C ASN A 363 5.78 -18.58 44.76
N MET A 364 5.25 -19.80 44.64
CA MET A 364 5.97 -21.07 44.90
C MET A 364 6.43 -21.69 43.58
N ILE A 365 7.70 -22.09 43.51
CA ILE A 365 8.28 -22.87 42.43
C ILE A 365 8.15 -24.35 42.77
N TYR A 366 7.81 -25.19 41.78
CA TYR A 366 7.62 -26.63 41.93
C TYR A 366 8.53 -27.39 40.95
N THR A 367 9.10 -28.53 41.38
CA THR A 367 9.92 -29.43 40.56
C THR A 367 9.42 -30.86 40.75
N TYR A 368 9.29 -31.60 39.65
CA TYR A 368 8.74 -32.95 39.62
C TYR A 368 9.78 -33.96 39.09
N ASP A 369 9.66 -35.23 39.48
CA ASP A 369 10.39 -36.34 38.86
C ASP A 369 9.74 -36.80 37.55
N ASN A 370 10.33 -37.80 36.89
CA ASN A 370 9.83 -38.35 35.62
C ASN A 370 8.49 -39.09 35.74
N ASN A 371 8.11 -39.52 36.94
CA ASN A 371 6.82 -40.16 37.21
C ASN A 371 5.73 -39.12 37.57
N GLY A 372 6.09 -37.83 37.63
CA GLY A 372 5.19 -36.73 37.96
C GLY A 372 5.05 -36.47 39.45
N ASN A 373 5.86 -37.09 40.31
CA ASN A 373 5.82 -36.83 41.74
C ASN A 373 6.53 -35.51 42.07
N LEU A 374 5.99 -34.73 43.00
CA LEU A 374 6.57 -33.45 43.42
C LEU A 374 7.82 -33.71 44.28
N ILE A 375 9.02 -33.43 43.77
CA ILE A 375 10.28 -33.68 44.52
C ILE A 375 10.81 -32.44 45.26
N LYS A 376 10.40 -31.24 44.84
CA LYS A 376 10.85 -29.99 45.46
C LYS A 376 9.85 -28.87 45.26
N LYS A 377 9.62 -28.05 46.29
CA LYS A 377 9.01 -26.73 46.13
C LYS A 377 9.65 -25.67 47.01
N TYR A 378 9.75 -24.43 46.55
CA TYR A 378 10.39 -23.35 47.31
C TYR A 378 9.88 -21.97 46.90
N ARG A 379 10.07 -20.97 47.78
CA ARG A 379 9.79 -19.55 47.46
C ARG A 379 10.97 -18.92 46.71
N ASP A 380 10.70 -18.32 45.55
CA ASP A 380 11.70 -17.74 44.63
C ASP A 380 12.55 -16.64 45.29
N ASP A 381 11.94 -15.85 46.17
CA ASP A 381 12.48 -14.55 46.56
C ASP A 381 13.77 -14.63 47.39
N PHE A 382 13.99 -15.70 48.17
CA PHE A 382 15.17 -15.86 49.04
C PHE A 382 15.52 -17.32 49.39
N ASN A 383 14.80 -18.31 48.83
CA ASN A 383 14.91 -19.74 49.18
C ASN A 383 14.81 -20.04 50.70
N TRP A 384 14.20 -19.11 51.45
CA TRP A 384 13.99 -19.17 52.89
C TRP A 384 12.95 -20.19 53.34
N GLU A 385 12.16 -20.74 52.43
CA GLU A 385 11.30 -21.89 52.68
C GLU A 385 11.45 -22.84 51.50
N LYS A 386 12.01 -24.02 51.77
CA LYS A 386 12.24 -25.07 50.79
C LYS A 386 11.70 -26.38 51.35
N TYR A 387 10.97 -27.10 50.51
CA TYR A 387 10.44 -28.42 50.79
C TYR A 387 11.07 -29.39 49.79
N THR A 388 11.50 -30.55 50.26
CA THR A 388 11.94 -31.66 49.41
C THR A 388 11.23 -32.94 49.78
N TYR A 389 11.01 -33.80 48.80
CA TYR A 389 10.25 -35.04 48.96
C TYR A 389 11.00 -36.18 48.26
N GLY A 390 10.99 -37.36 48.88
CA GLY A 390 11.56 -38.59 48.34
C GLY A 390 10.49 -39.67 48.22
N TYR A 391 10.58 -40.48 47.17
CA TYR A 391 9.61 -41.53 46.84
C TYR A 391 10.30 -42.88 46.65
N ASN A 392 9.60 -43.98 46.96
CA ASN A 392 10.04 -45.34 46.63
C ASN A 392 9.69 -45.71 45.18
N SER A 393 10.03 -46.94 44.76
CA SER A 393 9.74 -47.46 43.42
C SER A 393 8.25 -47.57 43.09
N ASP A 394 7.39 -47.64 44.11
CA ASP A 394 5.93 -47.71 43.98
C ASP A 394 5.27 -46.31 44.01
N ASN A 395 6.06 -45.24 43.85
CA ASN A 395 5.64 -43.84 43.91
C ASN A 395 5.01 -43.41 45.25
N GLN A 396 5.35 -44.07 46.35
CA GLN A 396 4.92 -43.70 47.69
C GLN A 396 5.97 -42.80 48.36
N MET A 397 5.54 -41.74 49.02
CA MET A 397 6.44 -40.76 49.64
C MET A 397 7.11 -41.38 50.87
N VAL A 398 8.42 -41.59 50.85
CA VAL A 398 9.19 -42.15 51.97
C VAL A 398 9.88 -41.10 52.82
N GLU A 399 10.03 -39.88 52.29
CA GLU A 399 10.67 -38.78 53.01
C GLU A 399 10.03 -37.44 52.61
N SER A 400 9.89 -36.54 53.58
CA SER A 400 9.71 -35.11 53.33
C SER A 400 10.58 -34.29 54.26
N SER A 401 11.05 -33.12 53.81
CA SER A 401 11.79 -32.20 54.67
C SER A 401 11.46 -30.75 54.36
N LYS A 402 11.53 -29.91 55.38
CA LYS A 402 11.38 -28.46 55.32
C LYS A 402 12.66 -27.80 55.81
N GLU A 403 13.17 -26.87 55.02
CA GLU A 403 14.25 -25.95 55.38
C GLU A 403 13.65 -24.55 55.54
N PHE A 404 14.06 -23.83 56.60
CA PHE A 404 13.70 -22.43 56.82
C PHE A 404 14.97 -21.57 56.95
N ARG A 405 15.12 -20.56 56.10
CA ARG A 405 16.29 -19.67 55.99
C ARG A 405 17.62 -20.44 55.88
N GLY A 406 17.65 -21.49 55.05
CA GLY A 406 18.82 -22.35 54.84
C GLY A 406 19.14 -23.31 56.00
N GLY A 407 18.37 -23.28 57.08
CA GLY A 407 18.50 -24.21 58.21
C GLY A 407 17.43 -25.30 58.21
N PHE A 408 17.75 -26.44 58.79
CA PHE A 408 16.78 -27.51 59.04
C PHE A 408 15.56 -26.99 59.85
N TYR A 409 14.34 -27.26 59.35
CA TYR A 409 13.10 -26.92 60.05
C TYR A 409 12.34 -28.17 60.49
N SER A 410 12.10 -29.13 59.59
CA SER A 410 11.52 -30.42 59.93
C SER A 410 11.88 -31.49 58.90
N LYS A 411 11.75 -32.76 59.28
CA LYS A 411 11.83 -33.92 58.37
C LYS A 411 10.89 -35.01 58.84
N SER A 412 10.18 -35.61 57.91
CA SER A 412 9.36 -36.79 58.13
C SER A 412 9.85 -37.97 57.28
N ALA A 413 9.71 -39.19 57.79
CA ALA A 413 10.01 -40.42 57.09
C ALA A 413 8.84 -41.40 57.25
N TYR A 414 8.54 -42.13 56.18
CA TYR A 414 7.38 -43.02 56.09
C TYR A 414 7.82 -44.41 55.65
N LYS A 415 7.20 -45.45 56.23
CA LYS A 415 7.35 -46.84 55.76
C LYS A 415 5.99 -47.42 55.43
N TYR A 416 6.00 -48.29 54.45
CA TYR A 416 4.81 -48.96 53.94
C TYR A 416 4.98 -50.48 54.02
N ASP A 417 3.87 -51.20 54.21
CA ASP A 417 3.84 -52.65 54.02
C ASP A 417 3.83 -53.02 52.52
N SER A 418 3.95 -54.32 52.21
CA SER A 418 3.94 -54.82 50.83
C SER A 418 2.62 -54.60 50.08
N TYR A 419 1.59 -54.11 50.76
CA TYR A 419 0.28 -53.78 50.19
C TYR A 419 0.06 -52.26 50.08
N GLY A 420 1.08 -51.47 50.42
CA GLY A 420 1.07 -50.02 50.34
C GLY A 420 0.45 -49.28 51.53
N ASN A 421 0.16 -49.96 52.65
CA ASN A 421 -0.36 -49.32 53.86
C ASN A 421 0.77 -48.68 54.67
N MET A 422 0.58 -47.46 55.19
CA MET A 422 1.60 -46.74 55.95
C MET A 422 1.74 -47.31 57.37
N ILE A 423 2.79 -48.09 57.61
CA ILE A 423 3.02 -48.77 58.90
C ILE A 423 3.85 -47.96 59.89
N GLU A 424 4.59 -46.96 59.41
CA GLU A 424 5.42 -46.10 60.26
C GLU A 424 5.42 -44.67 59.72
N GLU A 425 5.15 -43.70 60.59
CA GLU A 425 5.46 -42.29 60.36
C GLU A 425 6.42 -41.82 61.46
N TYR A 426 7.52 -41.20 61.05
CA TYR A 426 8.47 -40.55 61.95
C TYR A 426 8.56 -39.08 61.57
N GLU A 427 8.42 -38.17 62.53
CA GLU A 427 8.60 -36.73 62.33
C GLU A 427 9.64 -36.18 63.30
N LYS A 428 10.52 -35.31 62.81
CA LYS A 428 11.51 -34.57 63.60
C LYS A 428 11.43 -33.09 63.27
N GLY A 429 11.24 -32.25 64.29
CA GLY A 429 11.23 -30.78 64.18
C GLY A 429 12.53 -30.11 64.64
N LYS A 430 12.72 -28.85 64.27
CA LYS A 430 13.87 -28.00 64.63
C LYS A 430 14.03 -27.81 66.14
N SER A 431 12.95 -27.81 66.90
CA SER A 431 12.94 -27.70 68.36
C SER A 431 13.44 -28.95 69.08
N GLY A 432 13.86 -29.99 68.36
CA GLY A 432 14.19 -31.29 68.93
C GLY A 432 12.98 -32.21 69.12
N TYR A 433 11.77 -31.73 68.80
CA TYR A 433 10.55 -32.54 68.75
C TYR A 433 10.74 -33.78 67.88
N LYS A 434 10.29 -34.94 68.39
CA LYS A 434 10.27 -36.21 67.67
C LYS A 434 8.94 -36.90 67.92
N ARG A 435 8.24 -37.29 66.85
CA ARG A 435 7.07 -38.17 66.89
C ARG A 435 7.41 -39.45 66.13
N LYS A 436 7.02 -40.59 66.68
CA LYS A 436 6.99 -41.85 65.94
C LYS A 436 5.63 -42.49 66.16
N GLU A 437 4.97 -42.82 65.06
CA GLU A 437 3.66 -43.45 65.04
C GLU A 437 3.78 -44.75 64.25
N ILE A 438 3.27 -45.84 64.81
CA ILE A 438 3.31 -47.18 64.23
C ILE A 438 1.87 -47.63 64.05
N HIS A 439 1.51 -48.03 62.84
CA HIS A 439 0.18 -48.50 62.50
C HIS A 439 0.21 -50.02 62.28
N GLU A 440 -0.66 -50.74 62.98
CA GLU A 440 -0.78 -52.19 62.86
C GLU A 440 -2.09 -52.57 62.16
N TYR A 441 -1.99 -52.95 60.89
CA TYR A 441 -3.17 -53.33 60.11
C TYR A 441 -3.46 -54.82 60.28
N LYS A 442 -4.64 -55.15 60.82
CA LYS A 442 -5.10 -56.56 60.88
C LYS A 442 -5.78 -56.95 59.58
N THR A 443 -5.40 -58.10 59.03
CA THR A 443 -6.07 -58.68 57.86
C THR A 443 -7.24 -59.52 58.32
N ILE A 444 -8.46 -59.05 58.11
CA ILE A 444 -9.68 -59.82 58.37
C ILE A 444 -10.06 -60.53 57.06
N THR A 445 -10.10 -61.86 57.10
CA THR A 445 -10.61 -62.66 55.99
C THR A 445 -12.11 -62.81 56.16
N LEU A 446 -12.90 -62.21 55.26
CA LEU A 446 -14.35 -62.38 55.24
C LEU A 446 -14.69 -63.74 54.62
N ARG A 447 -15.82 -64.33 55.04
CA ARG A 447 -16.25 -65.71 54.67
C ARG A 447 -16.32 -65.96 53.15
N ASP A 448 -16.40 -64.92 52.34
CA ASP A 448 -16.53 -65.00 50.88
C ASP A 448 -15.20 -64.78 50.12
N GLY A 449 -14.06 -64.91 50.81
CA GLY A 449 -12.72 -64.76 50.22
C GLY A 449 -12.25 -63.32 50.03
N TYR A 450 -13.10 -62.33 50.34
CA TYR A 450 -12.71 -60.92 50.35
C TYR A 450 -11.95 -60.56 51.63
N ARG A 451 -10.80 -59.88 51.50
CA ARG A 451 -10.01 -59.39 52.64
C ARG A 451 -10.30 -57.90 52.84
N LYS A 452 -10.66 -57.50 54.06
CA LYS A 452 -10.77 -56.09 54.48
C LYS A 452 -9.77 -55.84 55.62
N LYS A 453 -9.04 -54.73 55.59
CA LYS A 453 -8.12 -54.32 56.66
C LYS A 453 -8.73 -53.17 57.45
N GLU A 454 -8.58 -53.22 58.77
CA GLU A 454 -8.92 -52.14 59.70
C GLU A 454 -7.64 -51.71 60.44
N LEU A 455 -7.54 -50.41 60.69
CA LEU A 455 -6.39 -49.71 61.27
C LEU A 455 -6.41 -49.79 62.81
#